data_AF-A0A147JU53-F1
#
_entry.id   AF-A0A147JU53-F1
#
_cell.length_a   1.000
_cell.length_b   1.000
_cell.length_c   1.000
_cell.angle_alpha   90.00
_cell.angle_beta   90.00
_cell.angle_gamma   90.00
#
_symmetry.space_group_name_H-M   'P 1'
#
loop_
_entity.id
_entity.type
_entity.pdbx_description
1 polymer ?
#
loop_
_entity_poly.entity_id
_entity_poly.type
_entity_poly.pdbx_seq_one_letter_code
_entity_poly.pdbx_strand_id
1 'polypeptide(L)'
;MRLYPLAIIPLVLSLGAIILSVITPGPQFYLTVGVAGATFLVSAAILFTYARKSTEARQIPLENFSLWADVGEPAAELRRLSAGDAFAAAQIAATDLASLAANAELLQSRTYLLVGRAGFECVTEEKMHRRVESLLNDINRITRTISDSKKLTADIIPQIEQCAAQAERIAVKFFELEDGKPETVYIYLEPLRRAAEKLSHDLKLAASNISKYLIWEEKIPAKVETPPAAPTEAPPQPLPPPPASVEPAISKPEASHPPQPATPPERPPESK
;
A
#
# COMPACT_ATOMS: atom_id res chain seq x y z
N MET A 1 22.83 -0.79 22.22
CA MET A 1 22.59 0.11 23.38
C MET A 1 23.84 0.95 23.58
N ARG A 2 23.77 2.27 23.39
CA ARG A 2 24.89 3.16 23.76
C ARG A 2 24.78 3.42 25.27
N LEU A 3 25.54 2.67 26.06
CA LEU A 3 25.69 2.90 27.49
C LEU A 3 26.39 4.24 27.67
N TYR A 4 25.72 5.25 28.23
CA TYR A 4 26.34 6.55 28.46
C TYR A 4 27.30 6.43 29.65
N PRO A 5 28.62 6.54 29.43
CA PRO A 5 29.60 6.42 30.52
C PRO A 5 29.34 7.46 31.61
N LEU A 6 28.75 8.60 31.25
CA LEU A 6 28.42 9.70 32.14
C LEU A 6 27.44 9.34 33.28
N ALA A 7 26.58 8.33 33.11
CA ALA A 7 25.65 7.87 34.16
C ALA A 7 26.18 6.66 34.95
N ILE A 8 27.10 5.89 34.37
CA ILE A 8 27.69 4.71 35.00
C ILE A 8 28.79 5.11 35.97
N ILE A 9 29.61 6.09 35.60
CA ILE A 9 30.69 6.62 36.44
C ILE A 9 30.18 7.09 37.81
N PRO A 10 29.16 7.97 37.93
CA PRO A 10 28.65 8.39 39.24
C PRO A 10 27.98 7.25 40.01
N LEU A 11 27.34 6.29 39.34
CA LEU A 11 26.76 5.11 39.99
C LEU A 11 27.85 4.26 40.66
N VAL A 12 28.91 3.93 39.92
CA VAL A 12 30.04 3.12 40.43
C VAL A 12 30.79 3.86 41.53
N LEU A 13 31.01 5.17 41.39
CA LEU A 13 31.64 6.00 42.42
C LEU A 13 30.78 6.10 43.69
N SER A 14 29.45 6.24 43.56
CA SER A 14 28.53 6.26 44.71
C SER A 14 28.53 4.93 45.47
N LEU A 15 28.56 3.81 44.76
CA LEU A 15 28.64 2.47 45.36
C LEU A 15 29.99 2.27 46.07
N GLY A 16 31.09 2.70 45.45
CA GLY A 16 32.42 2.69 46.05
C GLY A 16 32.50 3.55 47.32
N ALA A 17 31.89 4.74 47.32
CA ALA A 17 31.83 5.61 48.49
C ALA A 17 31.01 5.01 49.65
N ILE A 18 29.90 4.33 49.35
CA ILE A 18 29.11 3.59 50.35
C ILE A 18 29.95 2.47 50.97
N ILE A 19 30.64 1.68 50.14
CA ILE A 19 31.50 0.58 50.62
C ILE A 19 32.66 1.12 51.47
N LEU A 20 33.33 2.20 51.05
CA LEU A 20 34.40 2.84 51.83
C LEU A 20 33.89 3.43 53.16
N SER A 21 32.66 3.95 53.19
CA SER A 21 32.09 4.54 54.41
C SER A 21 31.92 3.52 55.53
N VAL A 22 31.66 2.25 55.20
CA VAL A 22 31.55 1.15 56.18
C VAL A 22 32.87 0.87 56.89
N ILE A 23 34.00 1.14 56.22
CA ILE A 23 35.35 0.82 56.72
C ILE A 23 35.99 2.02 57.45
N THR A 24 35.42 3.22 57.31
CA THR A 24 36.02 4.47 57.82
C THR A 24 35.10 5.15 58.84
N PRO A 25 35.19 4.82 60.14
CA PRO A 25 34.36 5.47 61.16
C PRO A 25 34.82 6.92 61.40
N GLY A 26 33.88 7.87 61.36
CA GLY A 26 34.16 9.28 61.60
C GLY A 26 32.88 10.15 61.61
N PRO A 27 32.97 11.40 62.11
CA PRO A 27 31.81 12.30 62.24
C PRO A 27 31.17 12.68 60.91
N GLN A 28 31.87 12.51 59.78
CA GLN A 28 31.33 12.74 58.44
C GLN A 28 30.58 11.53 57.86
N PHE A 29 30.54 10.40 58.56
CA PHE A 29 29.92 9.16 58.09
C PHE A 29 28.49 9.36 57.58
N TYR A 30 27.62 9.98 58.39
CA TYR A 30 26.22 10.21 58.02
C TYR A 30 26.06 11.13 56.80
N LEU A 31 26.93 12.13 56.68
CA LEU A 31 26.90 13.08 55.56
C LEU A 31 27.36 12.39 54.26
N THR A 32 28.44 11.60 54.31
CA THR A 32 28.96 10.85 53.17
C THR A 32 27.96 9.79 52.70
N VAL A 33 27.34 9.04 53.63
CA VAL A 33 26.30 8.05 53.31
C VAL A 33 25.07 8.74 52.70
N GLY A 34 24.65 9.89 53.24
CA GLY A 34 23.53 10.66 52.71
C GLY A 34 23.77 11.16 51.28
N VAL A 35 24.93 11.77 51.02
CA VAL A 35 25.30 12.27 49.68
C VAL A 35 25.46 11.10 48.68
N ALA A 36 26.12 10.01 49.10
CA ALA A 36 26.30 8.85 48.23
C ALA A 36 24.96 8.17 47.91
N GLY A 37 24.06 8.03 48.90
CA GLY A 37 22.71 7.51 48.71
C GLY A 37 21.88 8.37 47.76
N ALA A 38 21.91 9.71 47.92
CA ALA A 38 21.23 10.63 47.01
C ALA A 38 21.79 10.54 45.58
N THR A 39 23.12 10.49 45.43
CA THR A 39 23.79 10.37 44.13
C THR A 39 23.46 9.04 43.45
N PHE A 40 23.39 7.95 44.23
CA PHE A 40 22.95 6.65 43.75
C PHE A 40 21.49 6.71 43.26
N LEU A 41 20.58 7.28 44.05
CA LEU A 41 19.17 7.39 43.67
C LEU A 41 18.98 8.25 42.40
N VAL A 42 19.68 9.36 42.28
CA VAL A 42 19.64 10.21 41.07
C VAL A 42 20.20 9.46 39.86
N SER A 43 21.35 8.79 40.01
CA SER A 43 21.95 8.01 38.92
C SER A 43 21.08 6.82 38.51
N ALA A 44 20.48 6.12 39.48
CA ALA A 44 19.53 5.04 39.26
C ALA A 44 18.24 5.55 38.62
N ALA A 45 17.72 6.72 39.02
CA ALA A 45 16.55 7.35 38.40
C ALA A 45 16.84 7.79 36.96
N ILE A 46 18.04 8.32 36.69
CA ILE A 46 18.51 8.62 35.33
C ILE A 46 18.61 7.33 34.52
N LEU A 47 19.29 6.30 35.01
CA LEU A 47 19.36 5.00 34.35
C LEU A 47 17.97 4.40 34.12
N PHE A 48 17.05 4.53 35.07
CA PHE A 48 15.69 4.01 34.97
C PHE A 48 14.85 4.81 33.96
N THR A 49 14.97 6.13 33.93
CA THR A 49 14.30 6.99 32.94
C THR A 49 14.86 6.80 31.53
N TYR A 50 16.15 6.50 31.38
CA TYR A 50 16.75 6.13 30.09
C TYR A 50 16.52 4.67 29.70
N ALA A 51 16.42 3.75 30.67
CA ALA A 51 16.09 2.34 30.44
C ALA A 51 14.61 2.15 30.13
N ARG A 52 13.73 3.00 30.69
CA ARG A 52 12.42 3.29 30.10
C ARG A 52 12.70 3.91 28.73
N LYS A 53 12.80 3.06 27.71
CA LYS A 53 12.65 3.47 26.30
C LYS A 53 11.51 4.48 26.28
N SER A 54 11.82 5.73 25.95
CA SER A 54 10.81 6.77 25.82
C SER A 54 9.66 6.20 24.98
N THR A 55 8.49 6.10 25.60
CA THR A 55 7.22 5.81 24.93
C THR A 55 6.70 7.03 24.19
N GLU A 56 7.50 8.10 24.06
CA GLU A 56 7.41 8.96 22.88
C GLU A 56 7.89 8.13 21.69
N ALA A 57 7.05 7.17 21.29
CA ALA A 57 7.03 6.64 19.96
C ALA A 57 7.07 7.87 19.06
N ARG A 58 8.22 8.10 18.43
CA ARG A 58 8.40 8.98 17.28
C ARG A 58 7.20 8.71 16.39
N GLN A 59 6.16 9.54 16.51
CA GLN A 59 4.79 9.19 16.14
C GLN A 59 4.88 8.63 14.74
N ILE A 60 4.54 7.34 14.59
CA ILE A 60 4.37 6.80 13.25
C ILE A 60 3.23 7.66 12.71
N PRO A 61 3.43 8.38 11.60
CA PRO A 61 2.41 9.29 11.13
C PRO A 61 1.12 8.48 11.00
N LEU A 62 0.11 8.89 11.77
CA LEU A 62 -1.23 8.31 11.77
C LEU A 62 -1.84 8.70 10.44
N GLU A 63 -1.46 7.98 9.40
CA GLU A 63 -1.82 8.35 8.06
C GLU A 63 -3.22 7.92 7.74
N ASN A 64 -3.86 8.86 7.04
CA ASN A 64 -5.21 8.80 6.58
C ASN A 64 -5.23 7.78 5.44
N PHE A 65 -6.02 6.71 5.58
CA PHE A 65 -6.31 5.76 4.48
C PHE A 65 -7.13 6.43 3.36
N SER A 66 -7.22 7.75 3.34
CA SER A 66 -7.79 8.56 2.26
C SER A 66 -7.03 8.44 0.94
N LEU A 67 -5.77 7.98 0.95
CA LEU A 67 -5.00 7.64 -0.26
C LEU A 67 -5.24 6.21 -0.76
N TRP A 68 -6.14 5.46 -0.12
CA TRP A 68 -6.64 4.19 -0.66
C TRP A 68 -7.33 4.45 -1.99
N ALA A 69 -6.89 3.81 -3.06
CA ALA A 69 -7.55 3.93 -4.35
C ALA A 69 -8.96 3.37 -4.20
N ASP A 70 -9.97 4.24 -4.31
CA ASP A 70 -11.35 3.80 -4.31
C ASP A 70 -11.68 3.28 -5.71
N VAL A 71 -11.56 1.95 -5.86
CA VAL A 71 -11.85 1.25 -7.12
C VAL A 71 -13.36 1.13 -7.37
N GLY A 72 -14.19 1.59 -6.41
CA GLY A 72 -15.64 1.48 -6.50
C GLY A 72 -16.06 0.00 -6.46
N GLU A 73 -16.66 -0.48 -7.55
CA GLU A 73 -16.98 -1.90 -7.72
C GLU A 73 -16.03 -2.53 -8.77
N PRO A 74 -15.00 -3.29 -8.34
CA PRO A 74 -13.99 -3.83 -9.25
C PRO A 74 -14.59 -4.69 -10.35
N ALA A 75 -14.15 -4.47 -11.58
CA ALA A 75 -14.57 -5.12 -12.81
C ALA A 75 -16.07 -5.01 -13.12
N ALA A 76 -16.79 -4.06 -12.49
CA ALA A 76 -18.22 -3.85 -12.76
C ALA A 76 -18.49 -3.38 -14.19
N GLU A 77 -17.53 -2.69 -14.82
CA GLU A 77 -17.64 -2.22 -16.20
C GLU A 77 -17.74 -3.38 -17.22
N LEU A 78 -17.29 -4.59 -16.86
CA LEU A 78 -17.45 -5.79 -17.70
C LEU A 78 -18.91 -6.09 -18.02
N ARG A 79 -19.85 -5.65 -17.17
CA ARG A 79 -21.30 -5.82 -17.38
C ARG A 79 -21.82 -5.02 -18.58
N ARG A 80 -21.07 -4.02 -19.04
CA ARG A 80 -21.45 -3.13 -20.15
C ARG A 80 -20.86 -3.58 -21.49
N LEU A 81 -19.91 -4.51 -21.47
CA LEU A 81 -19.23 -4.97 -22.67
C LEU A 81 -20.12 -5.91 -23.50
N SER A 82 -19.90 -5.91 -24.81
CA SER A 82 -20.51 -6.88 -25.71
C SER A 82 -19.73 -8.20 -25.69
N ALA A 83 -20.35 -9.31 -26.11
CA ALA A 83 -19.64 -10.58 -26.16
C ALA A 83 -18.74 -10.59 -27.39
N GLY A 84 -17.47 -10.97 -27.20
CA GLY A 84 -16.44 -10.82 -28.22
C GLY A 84 -15.47 -9.65 -27.97
N ASP A 85 -15.77 -8.75 -27.01
CA ASP A 85 -14.87 -7.67 -26.58
C ASP A 85 -13.78 -8.17 -25.60
N ALA A 86 -13.19 -9.34 -25.86
CA ALA A 86 -12.25 -10.00 -24.97
C ALA A 86 -11.02 -9.14 -24.62
N PHE A 87 -10.56 -8.32 -25.57
CA PHE A 87 -9.46 -7.38 -25.35
C PHE A 87 -9.83 -6.27 -24.36
N ALA A 88 -10.99 -5.64 -24.54
CA ALA A 88 -11.45 -4.58 -23.64
C ALA A 88 -11.75 -5.14 -22.25
N ALA A 89 -12.32 -6.35 -22.17
CA ALA A 89 -12.56 -7.04 -20.92
C ALA A 89 -11.25 -7.32 -20.15
N ALA A 90 -10.23 -7.81 -20.84
CA ALA A 90 -8.91 -8.02 -20.25
C ALA A 90 -8.28 -6.70 -19.76
N GLN A 91 -8.42 -5.61 -20.53
CA GLN A 91 -7.88 -4.31 -20.16
C GLN A 91 -8.55 -3.71 -18.92
N ILE A 92 -9.89 -3.80 -18.83
CA ILE A 92 -10.65 -3.36 -17.65
C ILE A 92 -10.22 -4.16 -16.42
N ALA A 93 -10.24 -5.49 -16.51
CA ALA A 93 -9.86 -6.35 -15.39
C ALA A 93 -8.41 -6.12 -14.94
N ALA A 94 -7.47 -5.96 -15.88
CA ALA A 94 -6.08 -5.69 -15.56
C ALA A 94 -5.90 -4.32 -14.89
N THR A 95 -6.62 -3.29 -15.33
CA THR A 95 -6.56 -1.94 -14.74
C THR A 95 -7.10 -1.94 -13.31
N ASP A 96 -8.21 -2.63 -13.08
CA ASP A 96 -8.80 -2.74 -11.75
C ASP A 96 -7.91 -3.56 -10.82
N LEU A 97 -7.36 -4.69 -11.27
CA LEU A 97 -6.42 -5.48 -10.48
C LEU A 97 -5.10 -4.73 -10.21
N ALA A 98 -4.62 -3.90 -11.14
CA ALA A 98 -3.48 -3.02 -10.91
C ALA A 98 -3.78 -1.97 -9.81
N SER A 99 -5.00 -1.43 -9.80
CA SER A 99 -5.44 -0.52 -8.73
C SER A 99 -5.52 -1.23 -7.37
N LEU A 100 -6.00 -2.47 -7.34
CA LEU A 100 -5.98 -3.30 -6.14
C LEU A 100 -4.55 -3.68 -5.71
N ALA A 101 -3.64 -3.89 -6.65
CA ALA A 101 -2.22 -4.09 -6.37
C ALA A 101 -1.60 -2.85 -5.71
N ALA A 102 -1.91 -1.64 -6.17
CA ALA A 102 -1.47 -0.41 -5.53
C ALA A 102 -1.97 -0.31 -4.08
N ASN A 103 -3.22 -0.72 -3.81
CA ASN A 103 -3.74 -0.81 -2.43
C ASN A 103 -2.97 -1.84 -1.58
N ALA A 104 -2.62 -3.00 -2.16
CA ALA A 104 -1.79 -4.00 -1.48
C ALA A 104 -0.36 -3.50 -1.21
N GLU A 105 0.21 -2.70 -2.10
CA GLU A 105 1.52 -2.05 -1.92
C GLU A 105 1.48 -1.02 -0.79
N LEU A 106 0.42 -0.21 -0.72
CA LEU A 106 0.19 0.68 0.41
C LEU A 106 0.11 -0.12 1.72
N LEU A 107 -0.67 -1.20 1.76
CA LEU A 107 -0.76 -2.08 2.93
C LEU A 107 0.61 -2.66 3.31
N GLN A 108 1.42 -3.08 2.32
CA GLN A 108 2.76 -3.63 2.53
C GLN A 108 3.68 -2.58 3.16
N SER A 109 3.77 -1.40 2.55
CA SER A 109 4.59 -0.27 2.99
C SER A 109 4.27 0.09 4.44
N ARG A 110 2.98 0.19 4.78
CA ARG A 110 2.54 0.52 6.15
C ARG A 110 2.83 -0.59 7.15
N THR A 111 2.62 -1.84 6.76
CA THR A 111 2.99 -2.98 7.60
C THR A 111 4.49 -2.99 7.88
N TYR A 112 5.31 -2.63 6.88
CA TYR A 112 6.76 -2.55 7.01
C TYR A 112 7.22 -1.46 8.00
N LEU A 113 6.53 -0.32 8.08
CA LEU A 113 6.84 0.75 9.04
C LEU A 113 6.71 0.31 10.52
N LEU A 114 5.92 -0.73 10.78
CA LEU A 114 5.74 -1.30 12.11
C LEU A 114 6.84 -2.32 12.48
N VAL A 115 7.61 -2.80 11.50
CA VAL A 115 8.63 -3.83 11.73
C VAL A 115 9.76 -3.30 12.63
N GLY A 116 10.08 -4.06 13.68
CA GLY A 116 11.12 -3.71 14.65
C GLY A 116 10.79 -2.53 15.56
N ARG A 117 9.57 -1.98 15.50
CA ARG A 117 9.09 -0.93 16.40
C ARG A 117 8.70 -1.53 17.76
N ALA A 118 8.99 -0.78 18.83
CA ALA A 118 8.57 -1.16 20.16
C ALA A 118 7.03 -1.20 20.25
N GLY A 119 6.47 -2.29 20.78
CA GLY A 119 5.03 -2.53 20.83
C GLY A 119 4.45 -3.27 19.62
N PHE A 120 5.24 -3.45 18.55
CA PHE A 120 4.86 -4.17 17.33
C PHE A 120 5.75 -5.38 17.05
N GLU A 121 6.39 -5.93 18.09
CA GLU A 121 7.24 -7.11 17.99
C GLU A 121 6.48 -8.28 17.36
N CYS A 122 5.20 -8.46 17.72
CA CYS A 122 4.34 -9.51 17.20
C CYS A 122 4.12 -9.40 15.67
N VAL A 123 4.07 -8.18 15.10
CA VAL A 123 3.99 -7.96 13.63
C VAL A 123 5.25 -8.47 12.94
N THR A 124 6.40 -8.32 13.60
CA THR A 124 7.71 -8.77 13.11
C THR A 124 7.85 -10.28 13.22
N GLU A 125 7.49 -10.84 14.37
CA GLU A 125 7.53 -12.28 14.66
C GLU A 125 6.63 -13.09 13.72
N GLU A 126 5.40 -12.61 13.48
CA GLU A 126 4.45 -13.21 12.53
C GLU A 126 4.79 -12.95 11.06
N LYS A 127 5.85 -12.17 10.80
CA LYS A 127 6.34 -11.80 9.47
C LYS A 127 5.23 -11.21 8.59
N MET A 128 4.37 -10.37 9.17
CA MET A 128 3.22 -9.81 8.47
C MET A 128 3.62 -9.09 7.18
N HIS A 129 4.73 -8.35 7.20
CA HIS A 129 5.28 -7.70 6.00
C HIS A 129 5.49 -8.67 4.82
N ARG A 130 5.98 -9.89 5.07
CA ARG A 130 6.20 -10.91 4.02
C ARG A 130 4.89 -11.50 3.51
N ARG A 131 3.89 -11.65 4.38
CA ARG A 131 2.56 -12.16 3.98
C ARG A 131 1.86 -11.17 3.05
N VAL A 132 1.95 -9.88 3.35
CA VAL A 132 1.42 -8.81 2.51
C VAL A 132 2.21 -8.68 1.21
N GLU A 133 3.54 -8.76 1.27
CA GLU A 133 4.41 -8.78 0.08
C GLU A 133 4.07 -9.95 -0.86
N SER A 134 3.85 -11.15 -0.32
CA SER A 134 3.41 -12.30 -1.11
C SER A 134 2.08 -12.02 -1.80
N LEU A 135 1.10 -11.46 -1.10
CA LEU A 135 -0.20 -11.10 -1.66
C LEU A 135 -0.04 -10.09 -2.82
N LEU A 136 0.75 -9.03 -2.62
CA LEU A 136 1.04 -8.05 -3.65
C LEU A 136 1.67 -8.70 -4.90
N ASN A 137 2.64 -9.59 -4.71
CA ASN A 137 3.29 -10.30 -5.80
C ASN A 137 2.31 -11.20 -6.57
N ASP A 138 1.39 -11.86 -5.87
CA ASP A 138 0.38 -12.71 -6.50
C ASP A 138 -0.62 -11.88 -7.31
N ILE A 139 -1.11 -10.74 -6.78
CA ILE A 139 -1.99 -9.82 -7.53
C ILE A 139 -1.27 -9.28 -8.78
N ASN A 140 -0.01 -8.85 -8.64
CA ASN A 140 0.80 -8.35 -9.75
C ASN A 140 1.03 -9.43 -10.82
N ARG A 141 1.25 -10.68 -10.40
CA ARG A 141 1.42 -11.81 -11.31
C ARG A 141 0.15 -12.03 -12.13
N ILE A 142 -1.02 -12.08 -11.49
CA ILE A 142 -2.32 -12.23 -12.18
C ILE A 142 -2.54 -11.08 -13.16
N THR A 143 -2.29 -9.85 -12.72
CA THR A 143 -2.43 -8.63 -13.54
C THR A 143 -1.58 -8.69 -14.80
N ARG A 144 -0.32 -9.13 -14.67
CA ARG A 144 0.58 -9.34 -15.82
C ARG A 144 0.09 -10.44 -16.74
N THR A 145 -0.34 -11.58 -16.19
CA THR A 145 -0.90 -12.68 -17.00
C THR A 145 -2.09 -12.23 -17.86
N ILE A 146 -3.00 -11.43 -17.31
CA ILE A 146 -4.13 -10.87 -18.07
C ILE A 146 -3.64 -9.89 -19.13
N SER A 147 -2.73 -8.99 -18.77
CA SER A 147 -2.18 -7.96 -19.68
C SER A 147 -1.42 -8.59 -20.86
N ASP A 148 -0.59 -9.60 -20.60
CA ASP A 148 0.25 -10.27 -21.60
C ASP A 148 -0.59 -11.15 -22.53
N SER A 149 -1.57 -11.87 -21.98
CA SER A 149 -2.46 -12.74 -22.76
C SER A 149 -3.53 -11.96 -23.52
N LYS A 150 -3.82 -10.71 -23.10
CA LYS A 150 -4.84 -9.82 -23.67
C LYS A 150 -6.24 -10.45 -23.73
N LYS A 151 -6.50 -11.42 -22.86
CA LYS A 151 -7.79 -12.12 -22.75
C LYS A 151 -8.02 -12.56 -21.32
N LEU A 152 -9.29 -12.73 -20.96
CA LEU A 152 -9.68 -13.35 -19.71
C LEU A 152 -9.85 -14.86 -19.92
N THR A 153 -9.41 -15.64 -18.95
CA THR A 153 -9.47 -17.10 -18.99
C THR A 153 -10.05 -17.62 -17.67
N ALA A 154 -10.70 -18.77 -17.67
CA ALA A 154 -11.36 -19.26 -16.45
C ALA A 154 -10.37 -19.56 -15.30
N ASP A 155 -9.10 -19.80 -15.59
CA ASP A 155 -8.04 -20.10 -14.61
C ASP A 155 -7.56 -18.88 -13.80
N ILE A 156 -7.86 -17.64 -14.21
CA ILE A 156 -7.53 -16.45 -13.40
C ILE A 156 -8.47 -16.30 -12.20
N ILE A 157 -9.71 -16.78 -12.28
CA ILE A 157 -10.71 -16.68 -11.20
C ILE A 157 -10.20 -17.33 -9.90
N PRO A 158 -9.80 -18.62 -9.87
CA PRO A 158 -9.34 -19.25 -8.64
C PRO A 158 -8.08 -18.60 -8.08
N GLN A 159 -7.24 -17.97 -8.92
CA GLN A 159 -6.07 -17.22 -8.47
C GLN A 159 -6.46 -15.92 -7.75
N ILE A 160 -7.46 -15.19 -8.26
CA ILE A 160 -8.00 -14.00 -7.61
C ILE A 160 -8.67 -14.37 -6.29
N GLU A 161 -9.45 -15.46 -6.25
CA GLU A 161 -10.07 -15.97 -5.02
C GLU A 161 -9.03 -16.37 -3.97
N GLN A 162 -7.93 -17.00 -4.39
CA GLN A 162 -6.81 -17.31 -3.51
C GLN A 162 -6.20 -16.04 -2.90
N CYS A 163 -6.00 -14.98 -3.70
CA CYS A 163 -5.54 -13.68 -3.21
C CYS A 163 -6.53 -13.10 -2.20
N ALA A 164 -7.83 -13.19 -2.48
CA ALA A 164 -8.87 -12.70 -1.57
C ALA A 164 -8.86 -13.43 -0.23
N ALA A 165 -8.71 -14.76 -0.25
CA ALA A 165 -8.59 -15.58 0.96
C ALA A 165 -7.29 -15.32 1.74
N GLN A 166 -6.21 -14.92 1.05
CA GLN A 166 -4.97 -14.50 1.69
C GLN A 166 -5.11 -13.12 2.35
N ALA A 167 -5.75 -12.16 1.69
CA ALA A 167 -6.07 -10.86 2.26
C ALA A 167 -6.96 -10.98 3.52
N GLU A 168 -7.95 -11.88 3.49
CA GLU A 168 -8.79 -12.20 4.66
C GLU A 168 -7.98 -12.78 5.82
N ARG A 169 -7.06 -13.72 5.55
CA ARG A 169 -6.16 -14.26 6.57
C ARG A 169 -5.23 -13.21 7.15
N ILE A 170 -4.78 -12.25 6.35
CA ILE A 170 -3.99 -11.10 6.82
C ILE A 170 -4.83 -10.22 7.76
N ALA A 171 -6.09 -9.92 7.40
CA ALA A 171 -7.00 -9.17 8.26
C ALA A 171 -7.24 -9.85 9.61
N VAL A 172 -7.53 -11.15 9.60
CA VAL A 172 -7.71 -11.94 10.83
C VAL A 172 -6.45 -11.90 11.68
N LYS A 173 -5.27 -12.00 11.07
CA LYS A 173 -4.01 -11.86 11.82
C LYS A 173 -3.80 -10.48 12.41
N PHE A 174 -4.15 -9.40 11.71
CA PHE A 174 -4.11 -8.07 12.33
C PHE A 174 -5.05 -7.98 13.54
N PHE A 175 -6.26 -8.53 13.45
CA PHE A 175 -7.20 -8.61 14.57
C PHE A 175 -6.62 -9.39 15.76
N GLU A 176 -6.05 -10.57 15.54
CA GLU A 176 -5.43 -11.37 16.61
C GLU A 176 -4.25 -10.64 17.26
N LEU A 177 -3.51 -9.84 16.49
CA LEU A 177 -2.39 -9.06 16.99
C LEU A 177 -2.82 -7.83 17.80
N GLU A 178 -4.06 -7.37 17.65
CA GLU A 178 -4.67 -6.30 18.46
C GLU A 178 -5.06 -6.77 19.86
N ASP A 179 -5.42 -8.05 20.03
CA ASP A 179 -6.02 -8.56 21.27
C ASP A 179 -5.09 -8.41 22.48
N GLY A 180 -5.62 -7.82 23.57
CA GLY A 180 -4.89 -7.56 24.81
C GLY A 180 -3.73 -6.55 24.70
N LYS A 181 -3.59 -5.81 23.59
CA LYS A 181 -2.53 -4.80 23.41
C LYS A 181 -2.96 -3.40 23.88
N PRO A 182 -2.00 -2.52 24.22
CA PRO A 182 -2.32 -1.14 24.58
C PRO A 182 -2.96 -0.40 23.40
N GLU A 183 -3.82 0.58 23.70
CA GLU A 183 -4.57 1.40 22.74
C GLU A 183 -3.68 1.97 21.62
N THR A 184 -2.43 2.31 21.92
CA THR A 184 -1.47 2.76 20.91
C THR A 184 -1.28 1.77 19.77
N VAL A 185 -1.27 0.46 20.02
CA VAL A 185 -1.12 -0.58 18.98
C VAL A 185 -2.39 -0.68 18.15
N TYR A 186 -3.54 -0.64 18.81
CA TYR A 186 -4.86 -0.67 18.18
C TYR A 186 -5.02 0.43 17.12
N ILE A 187 -4.60 1.66 17.44
CA ILE A 187 -4.68 2.81 16.52
C ILE A 187 -3.94 2.56 15.18
N TYR A 188 -2.89 1.74 15.15
CA TYR A 188 -2.17 1.43 13.91
C TYR A 188 -2.60 0.13 13.24
N LEU A 189 -3.00 -0.89 14.01
CA LEU A 189 -3.38 -2.19 13.46
C LEU A 189 -4.81 -2.17 12.89
N GLU A 190 -5.75 -1.47 13.54
CA GLU A 190 -7.14 -1.44 13.09
C GLU A 190 -7.26 -0.93 11.65
N PRO A 191 -6.60 0.18 11.26
CA PRO A 191 -6.67 0.65 9.88
C PRO A 191 -6.06 -0.35 8.87
N LEU A 192 -5.00 -1.07 9.24
CA LEU A 192 -4.40 -2.11 8.40
C LEU A 192 -5.30 -3.34 8.26
N ARG A 193 -6.01 -3.71 9.33
CA ARG A 193 -7.04 -4.74 9.31
C ARG A 193 -8.16 -4.37 8.34
N ARG A 194 -8.78 -3.20 8.52
CA ARG A 194 -9.87 -2.72 7.66
C ARG A 194 -9.45 -2.63 6.20
N ALA A 195 -8.23 -2.20 5.94
CA ALA A 195 -7.59 -2.20 4.63
C ALA A 195 -7.53 -3.62 4.02
N ALA A 196 -7.04 -4.60 4.77
CA ALA A 196 -6.97 -6.00 4.32
C ALA A 196 -8.37 -6.61 4.11
N GLU A 197 -9.35 -6.29 4.95
CA GLU A 197 -10.75 -6.68 4.79
C GLU A 197 -11.36 -6.11 3.50
N LYS A 198 -11.18 -4.80 3.26
CA LYS A 198 -11.65 -4.14 2.04
C LYS A 198 -10.99 -4.77 0.80
N LEU A 199 -9.67 -4.97 0.82
CA LEU A 199 -8.96 -5.62 -0.29
C LEU A 199 -9.48 -7.04 -0.57
N SER A 200 -9.76 -7.83 0.48
CA SER A 200 -10.37 -9.16 0.32
C SER A 200 -11.74 -9.07 -0.34
N HIS A 201 -12.58 -8.14 0.12
CA HIS A 201 -13.91 -7.91 -0.45
C HIS A 201 -13.84 -7.51 -1.93
N ASP A 202 -12.98 -6.55 -2.26
CA ASP A 202 -12.79 -6.02 -3.60
C ASP A 202 -12.29 -7.11 -4.57
N LEU A 203 -11.36 -7.98 -4.12
CA LEU A 203 -10.91 -9.13 -4.90
C LEU A 203 -12.03 -10.16 -5.14
N LYS A 204 -12.89 -10.43 -4.15
CA LYS A 204 -14.06 -11.31 -4.31
C LYS A 204 -15.05 -10.73 -5.34
N LEU A 205 -15.26 -9.42 -5.32
CA LEU A 205 -16.11 -8.73 -6.31
C LEU A 205 -15.50 -8.82 -7.71
N ALA A 206 -14.20 -8.56 -7.86
CA ALA A 206 -13.49 -8.69 -9.13
C ALA A 206 -13.65 -10.11 -9.70
N ALA A 207 -13.39 -11.15 -8.88
CA ALA A 207 -13.56 -12.55 -9.28
C ALA A 207 -14.99 -12.87 -9.72
N SER A 208 -15.99 -12.40 -8.95
CA SER A 208 -17.41 -12.60 -9.29
C SER A 208 -17.79 -11.93 -10.62
N ASN A 209 -17.35 -10.70 -10.85
CA ASN A 209 -17.67 -9.94 -12.05
C ASN A 209 -16.98 -10.52 -13.29
N ILE A 210 -15.72 -10.93 -13.18
CA ILE A 210 -14.99 -11.64 -14.24
C ILE A 210 -15.66 -12.97 -14.56
N SER A 211 -16.04 -13.75 -13.54
CA SER A 211 -16.74 -15.03 -13.71
C SER A 211 -18.06 -14.85 -14.47
N LYS A 212 -18.88 -13.85 -14.09
CA LYS A 212 -20.14 -13.55 -14.77
C LYS A 212 -19.93 -13.18 -16.24
N TYR A 213 -18.90 -12.40 -16.54
CA TYR A 213 -18.54 -12.05 -17.92
C TYR A 213 -18.18 -13.29 -18.74
N LEU A 214 -17.30 -14.15 -18.23
CA LEU A 214 -16.88 -15.38 -18.93
C LEU A 214 -18.05 -16.35 -19.17
N ILE A 215 -18.93 -16.54 -18.19
CA ILE A 215 -20.14 -17.37 -18.34
C ILE A 215 -21.08 -16.80 -19.40
N TRP A 216 -21.14 -15.47 -19.51
CA TRP A 216 -21.99 -14.81 -20.50
C TRP A 216 -21.40 -14.90 -21.90
N GLU A 217 -20.08 -14.74 -22.05
CA GLU A 217 -19.34 -14.93 -23.31
C GLU A 217 -19.53 -16.35 -23.86
N GLU A 218 -19.46 -17.38 -23.00
CA GLU A 218 -19.66 -18.79 -23.40
C GLU A 218 -21.11 -19.09 -23.85
N LYS A 219 -22.10 -18.37 -23.31
CA LYS A 219 -23.52 -18.59 -23.59
C LYS A 219 -23.99 -18.00 -24.92
N ILE A 220 -23.21 -17.15 -25.57
CA ILE A 220 -23.58 -16.59 -26.87
C ILE A 220 -23.08 -17.56 -27.94
N PRO A 221 -23.97 -18.38 -28.54
CA PRO A 221 -23.55 -19.27 -29.60
C PRO A 221 -23.00 -18.42 -30.73
N ALA A 222 -21.85 -18.82 -31.28
CA ALA A 222 -21.29 -18.28 -32.51
C ALA A 222 -22.36 -18.32 -33.61
N LYS A 223 -23.15 -17.26 -33.73
CA LYS A 223 -24.19 -17.11 -34.72
C LYS A 223 -24.09 -15.69 -35.23
N VAL A 224 -23.92 -15.60 -36.55
CA VAL A 224 -23.71 -14.39 -37.39
C VAL A 224 -22.21 -14.04 -37.43
N GLU A 225 -21.43 -14.31 -38.49
CA GLU A 225 -21.68 -14.08 -39.91
C GLU A 225 -21.10 -15.17 -40.85
N THR A 226 -21.98 -15.80 -41.63
CA THR A 226 -21.70 -16.02 -43.05
C THR A 226 -23.00 -15.66 -43.76
N PRO A 227 -23.09 -14.49 -44.41
CA PRO A 227 -24.13 -14.27 -45.39
C PRO A 227 -23.93 -15.28 -46.53
N PRO A 228 -24.95 -16.02 -46.96
CA PRO A 228 -24.84 -16.87 -48.14
C PRO A 228 -24.45 -15.99 -49.32
N ALA A 229 -23.47 -16.45 -50.09
CA ALA A 229 -23.06 -15.84 -51.35
C ALA A 229 -24.30 -15.51 -52.18
N ALA A 230 -24.57 -14.21 -52.37
CA ALA A 230 -25.52 -13.77 -53.36
C ALA A 230 -24.98 -14.16 -54.75
N PRO A 231 -25.83 -14.65 -55.67
CA PRO A 231 -25.39 -15.01 -57.01
C PRO A 231 -24.88 -13.77 -57.75
N THR A 232 -23.77 -13.98 -58.47
CA THR A 232 -23.18 -13.13 -59.50
C THR A 232 -24.23 -12.35 -60.31
N GLU A 233 -24.27 -11.03 -60.17
CA GLU A 233 -24.90 -10.13 -61.14
C GLU A 233 -23.86 -9.11 -61.64
N ALA A 234 -23.93 -8.83 -62.93
CA ALA A 234 -22.88 -8.31 -63.81
C ALA A 234 -22.31 -6.92 -63.45
N PRO A 235 -21.07 -6.61 -63.89
CA PRO A 235 -20.42 -5.32 -63.61
C PRO A 235 -21.15 -4.14 -64.28
N PRO A 236 -21.47 -3.06 -63.54
CA PRO A 236 -21.89 -1.80 -64.15
C PRO A 236 -20.71 -1.09 -64.84
N GLN A 237 -21.01 -0.53 -66.01
CA GLN A 237 -20.09 0.13 -66.93
C GLN A 237 -19.36 1.34 -66.31
N PRO A 238 -18.15 1.67 -66.80
CA PRO A 238 -17.37 2.82 -66.34
C PRO A 238 -18.05 4.14 -66.71
N LEU A 239 -18.29 4.99 -65.71
CA LEU A 239 -18.70 6.38 -65.89
C LEU A 239 -17.54 7.24 -66.45
N PRO A 240 -17.84 8.24 -67.32
CA PRO A 240 -16.84 9.10 -67.95
C PRO A 240 -16.16 10.10 -66.98
N PRO A 241 -14.94 10.56 -67.29
CA PRO A 241 -14.12 11.44 -66.44
C PRO A 241 -14.64 12.90 -66.36
N PRO A 242 -14.18 13.67 -65.35
CA PRO A 242 -14.86 14.87 -64.83
C PRO A 242 -14.50 16.17 -65.60
N PRO A 243 -15.37 17.20 -65.58
CA PRO A 243 -14.95 18.55 -65.93
C PRO A 243 -14.18 19.25 -64.79
N ALA A 244 -13.27 20.10 -65.22
CA ALA A 244 -12.15 20.68 -64.47
C ALA A 244 -12.51 21.71 -63.39
N SER A 245 -11.64 21.72 -62.37
CA SER A 245 -11.08 22.88 -61.64
C SER A 245 -11.98 24.06 -61.29
N VAL A 246 -12.26 24.20 -59.98
CA VAL A 246 -12.18 25.49 -59.28
C VAL A 246 -11.59 25.26 -57.87
N GLU A 247 -10.29 25.50 -57.73
CA GLU A 247 -9.66 26.03 -56.51
C GLU A 247 -9.46 27.54 -56.74
N PRO A 248 -9.20 28.41 -55.73
CA PRO A 248 -8.99 28.13 -54.31
C PRO A 248 -9.63 29.14 -53.34
N ALA A 249 -9.71 28.77 -52.06
CA ALA A 249 -9.68 29.74 -50.97
C ALA A 249 -8.88 29.15 -49.79
N ILE A 250 -7.58 29.41 -49.85
CA ILE A 250 -6.60 29.20 -48.78
C ILE A 250 -7.07 29.99 -47.55
N SER A 251 -7.53 29.29 -46.51
CA SER A 251 -7.65 29.87 -45.17
C SER A 251 -6.41 29.48 -44.36
N LYS A 252 -5.58 30.49 -44.18
CA LYS A 252 -4.34 30.54 -43.40
C LYS A 252 -4.57 30.06 -41.95
N PRO A 253 -3.76 29.14 -41.40
CA PRO A 253 -3.73 28.90 -39.97
C PRO A 253 -2.93 30.01 -39.28
N GLU A 254 -3.59 30.70 -38.35
CA GLU A 254 -2.99 31.68 -37.46
C GLU A 254 -2.14 30.96 -36.40
N ALA A 255 -0.85 31.28 -36.37
CA ALA A 255 0.10 30.79 -35.40
C ALA A 255 0.24 31.80 -34.25
N SER A 256 -0.13 31.39 -33.04
CA SER A 256 0.14 32.09 -31.78
C SER A 256 -0.40 31.19 -30.65
N HIS A 257 0.30 30.74 -29.61
CA HIS A 257 1.61 30.98 -29.01
C HIS A 257 2.00 29.71 -28.22
N PRO A 258 3.29 29.43 -27.97
CA PRO A 258 3.70 28.42 -26.99
C PRO A 258 3.40 28.90 -25.55
N PRO A 259 2.98 28.02 -24.62
CA PRO A 259 2.82 28.39 -23.22
C PRO A 259 4.17 28.74 -22.58
N GLN A 260 4.20 29.89 -21.91
CA GLN A 260 5.34 30.32 -21.09
C GLN A 260 5.62 29.31 -19.97
N PRO A 261 6.90 29.00 -19.67
CA PRO A 261 7.26 28.22 -18.50
C PRO A 261 6.97 29.00 -17.22
N ALA A 262 6.30 28.34 -16.26
CA ALA A 262 5.97 28.87 -14.95
C ALA A 262 7.24 29.31 -14.18
N THR A 263 7.19 30.52 -13.66
CA THR A 263 8.21 31.09 -12.76
C THR A 263 8.19 30.34 -11.42
N PRO A 264 9.34 29.96 -10.84
CA PRO A 264 9.39 29.33 -9.52
C PRO A 264 8.95 30.30 -8.41
N PRO A 265 8.23 29.83 -7.36
CA PRO A 265 7.84 30.68 -6.26
C PRO A 265 9.04 31.11 -5.41
N GLU A 266 9.05 32.41 -5.13
CA GLU A 266 10.01 33.17 -4.34
C GLU A 266 10.08 32.63 -2.90
N ARG A 267 11.30 32.38 -2.41
CA ARG A 267 11.57 31.87 -1.07
C ARG A 267 11.41 33.02 -0.04
N PRO A 268 10.64 32.85 1.05
CA PRO A 268 10.54 33.89 2.09
C PRO A 268 11.88 34.14 2.80
N PRO A 269 12.15 35.37 3.26
CA PRO A 269 13.41 35.73 3.90
C PRO A 269 13.55 35.06 5.27
N GLU A 270 14.76 34.55 5.53
CA GLU A 270 15.19 34.09 6.85
C GLU A 270 15.23 35.27 7.83
N SER A 271 14.47 35.17 8.91
CA SER A 271 14.55 36.06 10.06
C SER A 271 15.79 35.72 10.89
N LYS A 272 16.66 36.71 11.11
CA LYS A 272 17.77 36.69 12.07
C LYS A 272 17.28 36.69 13.51
#